data_AF-A0A2D9E9K2-F1
#
_entry.id   AF-A0A2D9E9K2-F1
#
_cell.length_a   1.000
_cell.length_b   1.000
_cell.length_c   1.000
_cell.angle_alpha   90.00
_cell.angle_beta   90.00
_cell.angle_gamma   90.00
#
_symmetry.space_group_name_H-M   'P 1'
#
loop_
_entity.id
_entity.type
_entity.pdbx_description
1 polymer ?
#
loop_
_entity_poly.entity_id
_entity_poly.type
_entity_poly.pdbx_seq_one_letter_code
_entity_poly.pdbx_strand_id
1 'polypeptide(L)'
;MRIIACTILFLTVLTSCNHLRDIELYQNQASKIDPLESFVYKDIFTDSKNTKLWGTKTNNCKEVVFETSNNFEGEDHLYVKWNKNDECKFIGIGFPWGNYKSKNLSPFINSAAIEMMIRVDEEEKTKLPMFFSLVDYSGNMCVSKINYLDIEGGVIDQNWTKVRIPLQAFNHKRKGVNISNIKELRIEFQQSGSVHIDDMKIVPHEHNYINTDTEFKTTYNSCPIHIGVGSQYWWGINSKYSSNFKFAPNSIEGQSESLIVDVDLSEKNSWNNFGFAFDKWNHVDISKIYSTSALNFKIKSSSIPSLQIMIVSYKGDKRRVQRLIDESNYKEVQEGVYEVLIPIKSFNNYQLIDWASLKEIRVTVKESSQFEIGEIQLVEFRGNPRSPKKWIGK
;
A
#
# COMPACT_ATOMS: atom_id res chain seq x y z
N MET A 1 11.54 101.40 -30.99
CA MET A 1 11.44 101.14 -32.43
C MET A 1 12.13 99.82 -32.71
N ARG A 2 11.34 98.80 -33.12
CA ARG A 2 11.82 97.54 -33.74
C ARG A 2 12.72 96.64 -32.86
N ILE A 3 12.73 95.31 -32.89
CA ILE A 3 11.93 94.17 -33.43
C ILE A 3 12.70 92.94 -32.87
N ILE A 4 12.05 91.77 -32.77
CA ILE A 4 12.59 90.42 -32.47
C ILE A 4 12.76 90.04 -30.99
N ALA A 5 11.64 89.62 -30.38
CA ALA A 5 11.64 88.70 -29.26
C ALA A 5 12.02 87.29 -29.76
N CYS A 6 12.92 86.68 -29.01
CA CYS A 6 13.52 85.37 -29.21
C CYS A 6 12.49 84.27 -28.95
N THR A 7 12.24 83.39 -29.92
CA THR A 7 11.47 82.16 -29.69
C THR A 7 12.15 81.04 -30.46
N ILE A 8 13.15 80.42 -29.83
CA ILE A 8 13.77 79.19 -30.32
C ILE A 8 13.02 78.02 -29.70
N LEU A 9 12.24 77.37 -30.56
CA LEU A 9 11.50 76.15 -30.33
C LEU A 9 12.51 75.00 -30.11
N PHE A 10 12.55 74.45 -28.90
CA PHE A 10 13.41 73.32 -28.55
C PHE A 10 12.83 72.05 -29.16
N LEU A 11 13.55 71.49 -30.14
CA LEU A 11 13.23 70.26 -30.86
C LEU A 11 13.46 69.05 -29.93
N THR A 12 12.39 68.41 -29.49
CA THR A 12 12.45 67.14 -28.74
C THR A 12 12.73 65.99 -29.70
N VAL A 13 13.94 65.42 -29.61
CA VAL A 13 14.36 64.22 -30.33
C VAL A 13 13.76 62.99 -29.65
N LEU A 14 12.73 62.40 -30.26
CA LEU A 14 12.22 61.08 -29.91
C LEU A 14 13.13 60.01 -30.54
N THR A 15 14.07 59.46 -29.77
CA THR A 15 14.79 58.24 -30.15
C THR A 15 13.90 57.03 -29.89
N SER A 16 13.26 56.50 -30.93
CA SER A 16 12.62 55.19 -30.88
C SER A 16 13.69 54.09 -30.92
N CYS A 17 13.93 53.44 -29.78
CA CYS A 17 14.60 52.15 -29.75
C CYS A 17 13.66 51.10 -30.36
N ASN A 18 13.86 50.78 -31.64
CA ASN A 18 13.34 49.55 -32.21
C ASN A 18 14.09 48.37 -31.57
N HIS A 19 13.44 47.71 -30.61
CA HIS A 19 13.83 46.36 -30.21
C HIS A 19 13.68 45.45 -31.44
N LEU A 20 14.80 45.05 -32.02
CA LEU A 20 14.88 43.86 -32.86
C LEU A 20 14.34 42.69 -32.03
N ARG A 21 13.17 42.16 -32.41
CA ARG A 21 12.70 40.88 -31.92
C ARG A 21 13.48 39.82 -32.67
N ASP A 22 14.23 38.99 -31.95
CA ASP A 22 14.77 37.76 -32.49
C ASP A 22 13.59 36.89 -32.95
N ILE A 23 13.44 36.74 -34.26
CA ILE A 23 12.54 35.78 -34.86
C ILE A 23 13.31 34.47 -34.90
N GLU A 24 13.01 33.54 -33.99
CA GLU A 24 13.45 32.15 -34.10
C GLU A 24 12.78 31.51 -35.33
N LEU A 25 13.43 31.64 -36.47
CA LEU A 25 13.12 30.85 -37.66
C LEU A 25 13.57 29.41 -37.39
N TYR A 26 12.57 28.55 -37.15
CA TYR A 26 12.65 27.09 -36.96
C TYR A 26 13.07 26.59 -35.57
N GLN A 27 12.25 26.85 -34.55
CA GLN A 27 12.00 25.81 -33.54
C GLN A 27 10.82 24.95 -33.98
N ASN A 28 11.07 24.00 -34.89
CA ASN A 28 10.27 22.79 -34.87
C ASN A 28 10.66 22.05 -33.59
N GLN A 29 10.00 22.35 -32.47
CA GLN A 29 9.84 21.38 -31.39
C GLN A 29 9.13 20.19 -32.04
N ALA A 30 9.90 19.24 -32.57
CA ALA A 30 9.39 17.91 -32.78
C ALA A 30 8.84 17.49 -31.42
N SER A 31 7.52 17.45 -31.30
CA SER A 31 6.85 16.90 -30.12
C SER A 31 7.52 15.55 -29.89
N LYS A 32 8.15 15.41 -28.73
CA LYS A 32 8.84 14.18 -28.35
C LYS A 32 7.72 13.13 -28.27
N ILE A 33 7.53 12.36 -29.35
CA ILE A 33 6.48 11.34 -29.42
C ILE A 33 6.67 10.48 -28.18
N ASP A 34 5.61 10.36 -27.37
CA ASP A 34 5.63 9.48 -26.21
C ASP A 34 6.10 8.10 -26.72
N PRO A 35 7.21 7.55 -26.20
CA PRO A 35 7.73 6.27 -26.67
C PRO A 35 6.66 5.16 -26.65
N LEU A 36 5.65 5.27 -25.79
CA LEU A 36 4.54 4.33 -25.74
C LEU A 36 3.59 4.44 -26.95
N GLU A 37 3.48 5.62 -27.58
CA GLU A 37 2.68 5.76 -28.80
C GLU A 37 3.21 4.91 -29.95
N SER A 38 4.54 4.78 -30.03
CA SER A 38 5.22 3.94 -31.02
C SER A 38 5.24 2.44 -30.65
N PHE A 39 4.74 2.07 -29.46
CA PHE A 39 4.76 0.69 -29.01
C PHE A 39 3.62 -0.12 -29.66
N VAL A 40 3.97 -1.00 -30.60
CA VAL A 40 3.01 -1.76 -31.42
C VAL A 40 2.27 -2.87 -30.67
N TYR A 41 2.64 -3.15 -29.42
CA TYR A 41 2.02 -4.20 -28.61
C TYR A 41 1.20 -3.61 -27.46
N LYS A 42 0.60 -2.41 -27.62
CA LYS A 42 -0.24 -1.81 -26.59
C LYS A 42 -1.41 -2.72 -26.19
N ASP A 43 -2.07 -3.34 -27.16
CA ASP A 43 -3.25 -4.16 -26.91
C ASP A 43 -2.86 -5.58 -26.47
N ILE A 44 -3.50 -6.05 -25.39
CA ILE A 44 -3.29 -7.37 -24.80
C ILE A 44 -4.53 -8.25 -25.02
N PHE A 45 -5.72 -7.70 -24.80
CA PHE A 45 -7.00 -8.36 -25.05
C PHE A 45 -8.07 -7.33 -25.44
N THR A 46 -8.72 -7.56 -26.58
CA THR A 46 -9.87 -6.76 -27.05
C THR A 46 -11.11 -7.62 -27.25
N ASP A 47 -10.96 -8.82 -27.83
CA ASP A 47 -11.98 -9.84 -27.99
C ASP A 47 -11.32 -11.19 -28.33
N SER A 48 -12.10 -12.27 -28.34
CA SER A 48 -11.64 -13.63 -28.62
C SER A 48 -11.21 -13.87 -30.07
N LYS A 49 -11.68 -13.04 -31.00
CA LYS A 49 -11.39 -13.13 -32.43
C LYS A 49 -10.00 -12.60 -32.76
N ASN A 50 -9.63 -11.49 -32.13
CA ASN A 50 -8.35 -10.81 -32.31
C ASN A 50 -7.28 -11.29 -31.31
N THR A 51 -7.70 -11.87 -30.19
CA THR A 51 -6.81 -12.28 -29.12
C THR A 51 -6.82 -13.79 -28.91
N LYS A 52 -5.62 -14.40 -28.98
CA LYS A 52 -5.44 -15.79 -28.58
C LYS A 52 -5.23 -15.89 -27.08
N LEU A 53 -5.85 -16.88 -26.44
CA LEU A 53 -5.64 -17.24 -25.04
C LEU A 53 -5.36 -18.73 -24.90
N TRP A 54 -4.60 -19.12 -23.88
CA TRP A 54 -4.50 -20.51 -23.44
C TRP A 54 -5.07 -20.67 -22.04
N GLY A 55 -5.45 -21.90 -21.67
CA GLY A 55 -6.04 -22.18 -20.36
C GLY A 55 -7.54 -21.89 -20.29
N THR A 56 -8.23 -21.77 -21.42
CA THR A 56 -9.68 -21.49 -21.48
C THR A 56 -10.56 -22.73 -21.36
N LYS A 57 -9.99 -23.94 -21.22
CA LYS A 57 -10.76 -25.17 -21.09
C LYS A 57 -11.54 -25.20 -19.77
N THR A 58 -12.87 -25.27 -19.87
CA THR A 58 -13.77 -25.50 -18.74
C THR A 58 -13.50 -26.85 -18.08
N ASN A 59 -13.53 -26.87 -16.76
CA ASN A 59 -13.39 -28.03 -15.89
C ASN A 59 -13.98 -27.72 -14.51
N ASN A 60 -13.92 -28.67 -13.57
CA ASN A 60 -14.51 -28.50 -12.22
C ASN A 60 -13.95 -27.30 -11.42
N CYS A 61 -12.77 -26.79 -11.78
CA CYS A 61 -12.13 -25.67 -11.09
C CYS A 61 -12.45 -24.31 -11.71
N LYS A 62 -12.77 -24.26 -13.02
CA LYS A 62 -13.00 -23.02 -13.74
C LYS A 62 -13.87 -23.20 -14.97
N GLU A 63 -14.61 -22.14 -15.25
CA GLU A 63 -15.36 -21.91 -16.47
C GLU A 63 -14.84 -20.60 -17.08
N VAL A 64 -14.59 -20.64 -18.39
CA VAL A 64 -14.16 -19.48 -19.16
C VAL A 64 -15.10 -19.35 -20.35
N VAL A 65 -15.78 -18.22 -20.44
CA VAL A 65 -16.77 -17.91 -21.48
C VAL A 65 -16.39 -16.60 -22.14
N PHE A 66 -16.59 -16.53 -23.45
CA PHE A 66 -16.53 -15.28 -24.20
C PHE A 66 -17.96 -14.78 -24.39
N GLU A 67 -18.37 -13.81 -23.57
CA GLU A 67 -19.72 -13.27 -23.60
C GLU A 67 -19.83 -12.15 -24.62
N THR A 68 -20.87 -12.17 -25.43
CA THR A 68 -21.08 -11.20 -26.53
C THR A 68 -22.02 -10.06 -26.18
N SER A 69 -22.52 -10.01 -24.94
CA SER A 69 -23.45 -8.99 -24.47
C SER A 69 -22.81 -8.11 -23.41
N ASN A 70 -23.14 -6.82 -23.40
CA ASN A 70 -22.61 -5.86 -22.42
C ASN A 70 -21.07 -5.78 -22.44
N ASN A 71 -20.47 -5.86 -23.64
CA ASN A 71 -19.03 -5.68 -23.84
C ASN A 71 -18.66 -4.21 -23.63
N PHE A 72 -17.44 -3.95 -23.20
CA PHE A 72 -16.86 -2.62 -23.18
C PHE A 72 -16.23 -2.27 -24.53
N GLU A 73 -15.45 -3.19 -25.09
CA GLU A 73 -14.80 -3.06 -26.40
C GLU A 73 -14.92 -4.38 -27.19
N GLY A 74 -14.81 -4.32 -28.52
CA GLY A 74 -14.80 -5.52 -29.37
C GLY A 74 -16.14 -6.28 -29.49
N GLU A 75 -16.05 -7.52 -29.98
CA GLU A 75 -17.20 -8.40 -30.25
C GLU A 75 -17.63 -9.24 -29.03
N ASP A 76 -16.72 -9.49 -28.09
CA ASP A 76 -16.96 -10.24 -26.86
C ASP A 76 -15.98 -9.82 -25.75
N HIS A 77 -16.27 -10.24 -24.53
CA HIS A 77 -15.40 -10.07 -23.38
C HIS A 77 -15.21 -11.36 -22.61
N LEU A 78 -14.22 -11.40 -21.73
CA LEU A 78 -13.86 -12.59 -20.99
C LEU A 78 -14.66 -12.67 -19.68
N TYR A 79 -15.55 -13.66 -19.56
CA TYR A 79 -16.12 -14.08 -18.27
C TYR A 79 -15.34 -15.28 -17.72
N VAL A 80 -14.86 -15.17 -16.47
CA VAL A 80 -14.22 -16.28 -15.77
C VAL A 80 -14.89 -16.50 -14.44
N LYS A 81 -15.32 -17.74 -14.20
CA LYS A 81 -15.80 -18.21 -12.90
C LYS A 81 -14.88 -19.33 -12.41
N TRP A 82 -14.45 -19.28 -11.16
CA TRP A 82 -13.53 -20.27 -10.62
C TRP A 82 -13.80 -20.60 -9.15
N ASN A 83 -13.32 -21.77 -8.75
CA ASN A 83 -13.37 -22.24 -7.37
C ASN A 83 -12.06 -22.98 -7.03
N LYS A 84 -11.15 -22.33 -6.31
CA LYS A 84 -9.88 -22.94 -5.88
C LYS A 84 -10.09 -23.80 -4.64
N ASN A 85 -9.97 -25.11 -4.81
CA ASN A 85 -9.94 -26.12 -3.77
C ASN A 85 -8.64 -26.95 -3.86
N ASP A 86 -8.47 -27.95 -2.99
CA ASP A 86 -7.26 -28.78 -2.91
C ASP A 86 -6.98 -29.61 -4.19
N GLU A 87 -8.00 -29.91 -5.00
CA GLU A 87 -7.87 -30.61 -6.28
C GLU A 87 -7.40 -29.66 -7.39
N CYS A 88 -7.62 -28.36 -7.23
CA CYS A 88 -7.37 -27.31 -8.21
C CYS A 88 -6.04 -26.58 -7.95
N LYS A 89 -4.91 -27.27 -8.17
CA LYS A 89 -3.57 -26.74 -7.88
C LYS A 89 -3.24 -25.44 -8.61
N PHE A 90 -3.61 -25.32 -9.88
CA PHE A 90 -3.37 -24.12 -10.69
C PHE A 90 -4.61 -23.77 -11.51
N ILE A 91 -5.11 -22.55 -11.35
CA ILE A 91 -6.22 -22.00 -12.11
C ILE A 91 -5.72 -20.71 -12.74
N GLY A 92 -5.45 -20.73 -14.04
CA GLY A 92 -5.03 -19.53 -14.74
C GLY A 92 -5.31 -19.57 -16.23
N ILE A 93 -5.18 -18.40 -16.83
CA ILE A 93 -5.22 -18.16 -18.27
C ILE A 93 -3.95 -17.41 -18.67
N GLY A 94 -3.51 -17.58 -19.90
CA GLY A 94 -2.39 -16.83 -20.43
C GLY A 94 -2.71 -16.18 -21.76
N PHE A 95 -2.16 -14.98 -21.91
CA PHE A 95 -2.21 -14.16 -23.09
C PHE A 95 -0.86 -14.32 -23.79
N PRO A 96 -0.76 -15.13 -24.86
CA PRO A 96 0.35 -15.14 -25.81
C PRO A 96 0.43 -13.81 -26.58
N TRP A 97 0.42 -12.71 -25.85
CA TRP A 97 0.39 -11.30 -26.25
C TRP A 97 1.30 -11.05 -27.44
N GLY A 98 0.75 -10.45 -28.50
CA GLY A 98 1.50 -10.23 -29.75
C GLY A 98 1.95 -11.52 -30.43
N ASN A 99 1.21 -12.64 -30.27
CA ASN A 99 1.58 -13.99 -30.73
C ASN A 99 2.97 -14.42 -30.24
N TYR A 100 3.22 -14.28 -28.94
CA TYR A 100 4.49 -14.55 -28.25
C TYR A 100 5.67 -13.65 -28.65
N LYS A 101 5.58 -12.74 -29.63
CA LYS A 101 6.70 -11.87 -30.01
C LYS A 101 7.30 -11.19 -28.77
N SER A 102 8.62 -10.95 -28.77
CA SER A 102 9.29 -10.30 -27.65
C SER A 102 8.78 -8.86 -27.44
N LYS A 103 8.44 -8.50 -26.20
CA LYS A 103 8.13 -7.12 -25.81
C LYS A 103 9.24 -6.56 -24.93
N ASN A 104 9.76 -5.39 -25.31
CA ASN A 104 10.64 -4.61 -24.47
C ASN A 104 9.84 -3.58 -23.67
N LEU A 105 9.60 -3.86 -22.38
CA LEU A 105 8.87 -2.96 -21.49
C LEU A 105 9.78 -2.09 -20.63
N SER A 106 11.10 -2.24 -20.74
CA SER A 106 12.08 -1.47 -19.97
C SER A 106 11.87 0.05 -20.06
N PRO A 107 11.57 0.64 -21.23
CA PRO A 107 11.35 2.09 -21.36
C PRO A 107 10.11 2.60 -20.61
N PHE A 108 9.13 1.72 -20.35
CA PHE A 108 7.81 2.08 -19.83
C PHE A 108 7.60 1.70 -18.36
N ILE A 109 8.59 1.03 -17.75
CA ILE A 109 8.45 0.43 -16.42
C ILE A 109 8.02 1.45 -15.35
N ASN A 110 8.47 2.70 -15.49
CA ASN A 110 8.19 3.81 -14.57
C ASN A 110 7.19 4.83 -15.15
N SER A 111 6.49 4.52 -16.25
CA SER A 111 5.57 5.48 -16.89
C SER A 111 4.34 4.84 -17.53
N ALA A 112 4.11 3.55 -17.32
CA ALA A 112 2.95 2.84 -17.86
C ALA A 112 2.34 1.86 -16.86
N ALA A 113 1.10 1.47 -17.15
CA ALA A 113 0.35 0.45 -16.43
C ALA A 113 -0.33 -0.50 -17.42
N ILE A 114 -0.66 -1.71 -16.95
CA ILE A 114 -1.68 -2.53 -17.59
C ILE A 114 -3.03 -1.99 -17.11
N GLU A 115 -3.85 -1.49 -18.02
CA GLU A 115 -5.23 -1.07 -17.79
C GLU A 115 -6.17 -2.16 -18.32
N MET A 116 -7.29 -2.35 -17.63
CA MET A 116 -8.38 -3.23 -18.06
C MET A 116 -9.71 -2.75 -17.47
N MET A 117 -10.80 -3.10 -18.13
CA MET A 117 -12.15 -2.91 -17.61
C MET A 117 -12.61 -4.17 -16.90
N ILE A 118 -13.13 -4.02 -15.69
CA ILE A 118 -13.58 -5.12 -14.84
C ILE A 118 -14.99 -4.84 -14.30
N ARG A 119 -15.85 -5.86 -14.31
CA ARG A 119 -17.11 -5.87 -13.54
C ARG A 119 -17.35 -7.23 -12.90
N VAL A 120 -18.27 -7.28 -11.94
CA VAL A 120 -18.72 -8.48 -11.22
C VAL A 120 -20.24 -8.58 -11.24
N ASP A 121 -20.81 -9.78 -11.06
CA ASP A 121 -22.27 -9.98 -11.18
C ASP A 121 -23.06 -9.46 -9.96
N GLU A 122 -22.51 -9.59 -8.76
CA GLU A 122 -23.31 -9.48 -7.52
C GLU A 122 -22.70 -8.51 -6.51
N GLU A 123 -21.75 -8.98 -5.71
CA GLU A 123 -21.26 -8.20 -4.58
C GLU A 123 -20.16 -7.25 -5.00
N GLU A 124 -20.28 -5.99 -4.58
CA GLU A 124 -19.21 -5.00 -4.65
C GLU A 124 -17.89 -5.57 -4.07
N LYS A 125 -16.81 -5.42 -4.82
CA LYS A 125 -15.48 -5.87 -4.43
C LYS A 125 -14.51 -4.70 -4.38
N THR A 126 -13.82 -4.57 -3.25
CA THR A 126 -12.63 -3.71 -3.09
C THR A 126 -11.33 -4.48 -3.33
N LYS A 127 -11.43 -5.78 -3.62
CA LYS A 127 -10.31 -6.69 -3.86
C LYS A 127 -10.75 -7.88 -4.68
N LEU A 128 -9.97 -8.22 -5.70
CA LEU A 128 -10.12 -9.44 -6.49
C LEU A 128 -8.94 -10.38 -6.24
N PRO A 129 -9.16 -11.68 -6.00
CA PRO A 129 -8.10 -12.63 -5.70
C PRO A 129 -7.42 -13.11 -7.00
N MET A 130 -6.86 -12.17 -7.77
CA MET A 130 -6.15 -12.42 -9.04
C MET A 130 -4.69 -11.97 -8.96
N PHE A 131 -3.81 -12.77 -9.56
CA PHE A 131 -2.39 -12.47 -9.72
C PHE A 131 -2.03 -12.34 -11.19
N PHE A 132 -1.38 -11.24 -11.54
CA PHE A 132 -0.94 -10.94 -12.89
C PHE A 132 0.55 -11.20 -12.97
N SER A 133 0.98 -11.94 -13.98
CA SER A 133 2.37 -12.38 -14.10
C SER A 133 2.94 -12.05 -15.46
N LEU A 134 4.07 -11.34 -15.50
CA LEU A 134 4.88 -11.17 -16.70
C LEU A 134 5.94 -12.26 -16.73
N VAL A 135 6.03 -12.95 -17.86
CA VAL A 135 6.95 -14.08 -18.05
C VAL A 135 7.93 -13.73 -19.17
N ASP A 136 9.22 -13.85 -18.91
CA ASP A 136 10.25 -13.67 -19.93
C ASP A 136 10.52 -14.97 -20.72
N TYR A 137 11.34 -14.86 -21.75
CA TYR A 137 11.74 -16.01 -22.57
C TYR A 137 12.65 -17.01 -21.86
N SER A 138 13.29 -16.62 -20.76
CA SER A 138 14.08 -17.50 -19.90
C SER A 138 13.20 -18.29 -18.92
N GLY A 139 11.90 -18.03 -18.89
CA GLY A 139 10.94 -18.66 -17.99
C GLY A 139 10.86 -18.02 -16.61
N ASN A 140 11.57 -16.91 -16.36
CA ASN A 140 11.44 -16.18 -15.11
C ASN A 140 10.11 -15.43 -15.10
N MET A 141 9.53 -15.28 -13.90
CA MET A 141 8.22 -14.68 -13.71
C MET A 141 8.22 -13.69 -12.55
N CYS A 142 7.61 -12.52 -12.77
CA CYS A 142 7.33 -11.53 -11.75
C CYS A 142 5.82 -11.32 -11.67
N VAL A 143 5.33 -11.11 -10.45
CA VAL A 143 3.90 -11.13 -10.14
C VAL A 143 3.49 -9.81 -9.51
N SER A 144 2.33 -9.30 -9.90
CA SER A 144 1.62 -8.20 -9.27
C SER A 144 0.16 -8.59 -9.01
N LYS A 145 -0.56 -7.74 -8.29
CA LYS A 145 -1.99 -7.87 -8.00
C LYS A 145 -2.65 -6.49 -8.16
N ILE A 146 -3.97 -6.47 -8.27
CA ILE A 146 -4.75 -5.23 -8.23
C ILE A 146 -4.59 -4.59 -6.85
N ASN A 147 -4.24 -3.31 -6.82
CA ASN A 147 -4.23 -2.50 -5.61
C ASN A 147 -5.56 -1.74 -5.50
N TYR A 148 -6.09 -1.61 -4.29
CA TYR A 148 -7.30 -0.83 -4.02
C TYR A 148 -7.19 0.61 -4.55
N LEU A 149 -6.01 1.22 -4.47
CA LEU A 149 -5.76 2.58 -4.95
C LEU A 149 -5.78 2.71 -6.48
N ASP A 150 -5.70 1.59 -7.20
CA ASP A 150 -5.66 1.56 -8.66
C ASP A 150 -7.02 1.09 -9.26
N ILE A 151 -8.07 1.03 -8.44
CA ILE A 151 -9.46 0.79 -8.84
C ILE A 151 -10.16 2.16 -8.97
N GLU A 152 -10.71 2.48 -10.14
CA GLU A 152 -11.50 3.70 -10.33
C GLU A 152 -12.70 3.70 -9.38
N GLY A 153 -12.85 4.75 -8.55
CA GLY A 153 -13.88 4.81 -7.51
C GLY A 153 -13.64 3.91 -6.28
N GLY A 154 -12.57 3.09 -6.26
CA GLY A 154 -12.21 2.21 -5.14
C GLY A 154 -13.09 0.96 -5.00
N VAL A 155 -14.07 0.76 -5.87
CA VAL A 155 -15.01 -0.36 -5.83
C VAL A 155 -15.24 -0.90 -7.23
N ILE A 156 -15.37 -2.22 -7.34
CA ILE A 156 -15.78 -2.91 -8.56
C ILE A 156 -17.16 -3.49 -8.29
N ASP A 157 -18.13 -3.11 -9.13
CA ASP A 157 -19.53 -3.52 -9.03
C ASP A 157 -20.00 -4.10 -10.38
N GLN A 158 -21.30 -4.06 -10.64
CA GLN A 158 -21.92 -4.50 -11.89
C GLN A 158 -21.56 -3.63 -13.10
N ASN A 159 -21.05 -2.42 -12.89
CA ASN A 159 -20.64 -1.51 -13.94
C ASN A 159 -19.18 -1.74 -14.31
N TRP A 160 -18.85 -1.47 -15.57
CA TRP A 160 -17.47 -1.51 -16.05
C TRP A 160 -16.61 -0.50 -15.29
N THR A 161 -15.72 -1.01 -14.47
CA THR A 161 -14.78 -0.24 -13.66
C THR A 161 -13.39 -0.36 -14.23
N LYS A 162 -12.72 0.78 -14.44
CA LYS A 162 -11.32 0.79 -14.88
C LYS A 162 -10.41 0.37 -13.73
N VAL A 163 -9.51 -0.56 -14.02
CA VAL A 163 -8.50 -1.04 -13.08
C VAL A 163 -7.13 -0.94 -13.73
N ARG A 164 -6.15 -0.43 -12.97
CA ARG A 164 -4.76 -0.30 -13.41
C ARG A 164 -3.83 -1.16 -12.55
N ILE A 165 -2.79 -1.68 -13.19
CA ILE A 165 -1.68 -2.34 -12.52
C ILE A 165 -0.40 -1.69 -13.04
N PRO A 166 0.22 -0.78 -12.25
CA PRO A 166 1.50 -0.18 -12.59
C PRO A 166 2.55 -1.21 -13.01
N LEU A 167 3.26 -0.99 -14.12
CA LEU A 167 4.33 -1.90 -14.53
C LEU A 167 5.43 -1.99 -13.47
N GLN A 168 5.72 -0.90 -12.75
CA GLN A 168 6.68 -0.90 -11.65
C GLN A 168 6.28 -1.78 -10.46
N ALA A 169 5.00 -2.13 -10.30
CA ALA A 169 4.54 -3.03 -9.23
C ALA A 169 5.00 -4.49 -9.49
N PHE A 170 5.33 -4.81 -10.74
CA PHE A 170 5.99 -6.06 -11.09
C PHE A 170 7.47 -5.97 -10.70
N ASN A 171 7.79 -6.53 -9.53
CA ASN A 171 9.13 -6.57 -8.91
C ASN A 171 10.17 -7.39 -9.73
N HIS A 172 10.36 -7.06 -11.00
CA HIS A 172 11.12 -7.81 -12.00
C HIS A 172 12.59 -7.97 -11.60
N LYS A 173 13.25 -6.91 -11.09
CA LYS A 173 14.64 -6.95 -10.60
C LYS A 173 14.82 -8.02 -9.52
N ARG A 174 13.97 -8.03 -8.48
CA ARG A 174 14.02 -9.00 -7.38
C ARG A 174 13.76 -10.44 -7.85
N LYS A 175 13.08 -10.60 -8.99
CA LYS A 175 12.71 -11.90 -9.57
C LYS A 175 13.60 -12.32 -10.74
N GLY A 176 14.62 -11.52 -11.09
CA GLY A 176 15.51 -11.81 -12.22
C GLY A 176 14.81 -11.84 -13.58
N VAL A 177 13.66 -11.18 -13.72
CA VAL A 177 12.90 -11.17 -14.98
C VAL A 177 13.50 -10.16 -15.94
N ASN A 178 13.79 -10.61 -17.15
CA ASN A 178 14.21 -9.73 -18.24
C ASN A 178 13.01 -8.98 -18.82
N ILE A 179 12.75 -7.79 -18.27
CA ILE A 179 11.65 -6.91 -18.69
C ILE A 179 11.80 -6.38 -20.13
N SER A 180 12.99 -6.53 -20.74
CA SER A 180 13.22 -6.19 -22.14
C SER A 180 12.82 -7.30 -23.10
N ASN A 181 12.42 -8.47 -22.60
CA ASN A 181 12.16 -9.66 -23.40
C ASN A 181 10.96 -10.46 -22.87
N ILE A 182 9.83 -9.78 -22.65
CA ILE A 182 8.60 -10.40 -22.16
C ILE A 182 7.95 -11.22 -23.26
N LYS A 183 7.58 -12.45 -22.91
CA LYS A 183 6.92 -13.42 -23.78
C LYS A 183 5.40 -13.36 -23.66
N GLU A 184 4.87 -13.35 -22.44
CA GLU A 184 3.42 -13.43 -22.20
C GLU A 184 3.00 -12.79 -20.87
N LEU A 185 1.71 -12.48 -20.78
CA LEU A 185 1.01 -12.13 -19.54
C LEU A 185 0.19 -13.35 -19.10
N ARG A 186 0.17 -13.65 -17.80
CA ARG A 186 -0.70 -14.67 -17.21
C ARG A 186 -1.55 -14.09 -16.10
N ILE A 187 -2.77 -14.60 -15.96
CA ILE A 187 -3.64 -14.33 -14.82
C ILE A 187 -3.85 -15.64 -14.08
N GLU A 188 -3.50 -15.66 -12.79
CA GLU A 188 -3.76 -16.77 -11.89
C GLU A 188 -4.86 -16.36 -10.90
N PHE A 189 -5.88 -17.22 -10.79
CA PHE A 189 -7.04 -17.03 -9.93
C PHE A 189 -6.84 -17.76 -8.60
N GLN A 190 -7.09 -17.06 -7.49
CA GLN A 190 -7.04 -17.58 -6.12
C GLN A 190 -8.43 -17.59 -5.49
N GLN A 191 -8.60 -18.38 -4.42
CA GLN A 191 -9.89 -18.50 -3.74
C GLN A 191 -11.00 -18.84 -4.75
N SER A 192 -12.21 -18.34 -4.56
CA SER A 192 -13.32 -18.55 -5.47
C SER A 192 -13.88 -17.19 -5.87
N GLY A 193 -14.43 -17.11 -7.08
CA GLY A 193 -14.99 -15.86 -7.58
C GLY A 193 -15.47 -15.97 -9.02
N SER A 194 -16.07 -14.88 -9.49
CA SER A 194 -16.36 -14.64 -10.91
C SER A 194 -15.96 -13.22 -11.27
N VAL A 195 -15.57 -13.00 -12.53
CA VAL A 195 -15.16 -11.69 -13.03
C VAL A 195 -15.39 -11.61 -14.53
N HIS A 196 -15.80 -10.43 -14.98
CA HIS A 196 -15.76 -10.04 -16.39
C HIS A 196 -14.56 -9.13 -16.61
N ILE A 197 -13.77 -9.39 -17.66
CA ILE A 197 -12.57 -8.63 -18.02
C ILE A 197 -12.67 -8.26 -19.49
N ASP A 198 -12.41 -7.00 -19.79
CA ASP A 198 -12.39 -6.47 -21.14
C ASP A 198 -11.32 -5.38 -21.31
N ASP A 199 -11.04 -5.01 -22.57
CA ASP A 199 -10.17 -3.90 -22.98
C ASP A 199 -8.84 -3.82 -22.20
N MET A 200 -8.04 -4.90 -22.29
CA MET A 200 -6.76 -4.97 -21.61
C MET A 200 -5.64 -4.42 -22.48
N LYS A 201 -4.94 -3.38 -21.99
CA LYS A 201 -3.90 -2.69 -22.75
C LYS A 201 -2.82 -2.06 -21.87
N ILE A 202 -1.69 -1.71 -22.48
CA ILE A 202 -0.64 -0.88 -21.87
C ILE A 202 -0.96 0.59 -22.14
N VAL A 203 -1.07 1.39 -21.09
CA VAL A 203 -1.39 2.83 -21.16
C VAL A 203 -0.35 3.69 -20.44
N PRO A 204 -0.18 4.97 -20.80
CA PRO A 204 0.58 5.91 -20.00
C PRO A 204 0.01 5.98 -18.58
N HIS A 205 0.90 6.04 -17.59
CA HIS A 205 0.49 6.08 -16.19
C HIS A 205 1.50 6.84 -15.34
N GLU A 206 1.01 7.84 -14.61
CA GLU A 206 1.76 8.53 -13.57
C GLU A 206 1.61 7.77 -12.25
N HIS A 207 2.75 7.31 -11.72
CA HIS A 207 2.75 6.56 -10.47
C HIS A 207 2.64 7.49 -9.26
N ASN A 208 1.78 7.14 -8.31
CA ASN A 208 1.66 7.86 -7.03
C ASN A 208 2.86 7.65 -6.08
N TYR A 209 3.86 6.85 -6.47
CA TYR A 209 5.03 6.53 -5.68
C TYR A 209 6.24 6.19 -6.57
N ILE A 210 7.44 6.43 -6.04
CA ILE A 210 8.71 6.11 -6.70
C ILE A 210 9.36 4.95 -5.94
N ASN A 211 9.81 3.93 -6.67
CA ASN A 211 10.67 2.89 -6.10
C ASN A 211 12.06 3.48 -5.83
N THR A 212 12.49 3.42 -4.57
CA THR A 212 13.84 3.82 -4.16
C THR A 212 14.70 2.59 -3.92
N ASP A 213 16.00 2.68 -4.23
CA ASP A 213 16.96 1.59 -3.99
C ASP A 213 17.42 1.52 -2.51
N THR A 214 16.98 2.47 -1.68
CA THR A 214 17.32 2.52 -0.25
C THR A 214 16.45 1.57 0.56
N GLU A 215 17.07 0.60 1.23
CA GLU A 215 16.38 -0.20 2.25
C GLU A 215 16.16 0.69 3.49
N PHE A 216 14.91 1.09 3.72
CA PHE A 216 14.52 1.89 4.89
C PHE A 216 14.65 1.04 6.16
N LYS A 217 15.84 1.03 6.78
CA LYS A 217 16.12 0.25 7.98
C LYS A 217 16.62 1.14 9.12
N THR A 218 15.94 1.08 10.27
CA THR A 218 16.42 1.69 11.53
C THR A 218 16.91 0.58 12.46
N THR A 219 18.07 0.76 13.11
CA THR A 219 18.59 -0.20 14.08
C THR A 219 18.69 0.42 15.46
N TYR A 220 18.14 -0.24 16.47
CA TYR A 220 18.28 0.16 17.88
C TYR A 220 19.10 -0.88 18.64
N ASN A 221 20.17 -0.42 19.28
CA ASN A 221 21.06 -1.27 20.08
C ASN A 221 20.91 -1.06 21.59
N SER A 222 20.00 -0.18 22.03
CA SER A 222 19.74 0.14 23.43
C SER A 222 18.32 0.64 23.65
N CYS A 223 17.83 0.50 24.88
CA CYS A 223 16.59 1.08 25.38
C CYS A 223 16.89 2.36 26.21
N PRO A 224 15.90 3.24 26.47
CA PRO A 224 14.52 3.18 25.99
C PRO A 224 14.39 3.59 24.51
N ILE A 225 13.32 3.13 23.87
CA ILE A 225 12.92 3.54 22.52
C ILE A 225 11.50 4.06 22.60
N HIS A 226 11.29 5.35 22.33
CA HIS A 226 9.94 5.91 22.18
C HIS A 226 9.33 5.40 20.87
N ILE A 227 8.11 4.87 20.95
CA ILE A 227 7.38 4.29 19.82
C ILE A 227 5.98 4.90 19.77
N GLY A 228 5.33 4.85 18.61
CA GLY A 228 4.07 5.58 18.42
C GLY A 228 4.27 7.10 18.32
N VAL A 229 5.45 7.56 17.92
CA VAL A 229 5.75 8.98 17.68
C VAL A 229 5.21 9.40 16.31
N GLY A 230 4.47 10.52 16.26
CA GLY A 230 3.97 11.11 15.03
C GLY A 230 2.65 10.49 14.55
N SER A 231 1.55 11.20 14.77
CA SER A 231 0.19 10.80 14.37
C SER A 231 0.04 10.29 12.92
N GLN A 232 0.83 10.79 11.98
CA GLN A 232 0.83 10.35 10.58
C GLN A 232 1.29 8.90 10.37
N TYR A 233 1.95 8.29 11.37
CA TYR A 233 2.41 6.90 11.34
C TYR A 233 1.47 5.95 12.07
N TRP A 234 0.31 6.44 12.51
CA TRP A 234 -0.76 5.65 13.07
C TRP A 234 -1.83 5.32 12.01
N TRP A 235 -2.59 4.26 12.26
CA TRP A 235 -3.74 3.88 11.45
C TRP A 235 -4.89 3.43 12.36
N GLY A 236 -6.11 3.43 11.80
CA GLY A 236 -7.32 3.10 12.56
C GLY A 236 -7.92 4.28 13.32
N ILE A 237 -7.41 5.50 13.11
CA ILE A 237 -7.88 6.73 13.75
C ILE A 237 -8.43 7.64 12.66
N ASN A 238 -9.75 7.67 12.49
CA ASN A 238 -10.39 8.53 11.51
C ASN A 238 -11.83 8.87 11.92
N SER A 239 -12.03 10.09 12.40
CA SER A 239 -13.31 10.60 12.88
C SER A 239 -14.41 10.64 11.82
N LYS A 240 -14.09 10.57 10.52
CA LYS A 240 -15.07 10.44 9.43
C LYS A 240 -15.76 9.08 9.44
N TYR A 241 -15.06 8.03 9.84
CA TYR A 241 -15.54 6.64 9.77
C TYR A 241 -15.81 6.02 11.15
N SER A 242 -15.11 6.48 12.20
CA SER A 242 -15.33 6.04 13.57
C SER A 242 -14.83 7.10 14.56
N SER A 243 -15.65 7.41 15.57
CA SER A 243 -15.27 8.26 16.68
C SER A 243 -14.58 7.54 17.82
N ASN A 244 -14.36 6.22 17.72
CA ASN A 244 -13.89 5.38 18.81
C ASN A 244 -12.45 5.68 19.24
N PHE A 245 -11.66 6.28 18.35
CA PHE A 245 -10.27 6.61 18.57
C PHE A 245 -10.01 8.07 18.20
N LYS A 246 -9.42 8.84 19.12
CA LYS A 246 -9.05 10.24 18.91
C LYS A 246 -7.71 10.53 19.58
N PHE A 247 -6.83 11.25 18.91
CA PHE A 247 -5.60 11.71 19.55
C PHE A 247 -5.93 12.64 20.72
N ALA A 248 -5.26 12.44 21.85
CA ALA A 248 -5.36 13.35 22.98
C ALA A 248 -4.74 14.72 22.59
N PRO A 249 -5.26 15.83 23.14
CA PRO A 249 -4.68 17.14 22.90
C PRO A 249 -3.27 17.24 23.52
N ASN A 250 -2.37 17.97 22.86
CA ASN A 250 -0.99 18.27 23.28
C ASN A 250 0.03 17.13 23.11
N SER A 251 0.38 16.81 21.86
CA SER A 251 1.55 15.98 21.58
C SER A 251 2.85 16.76 21.81
N ILE A 252 3.82 16.13 22.47
CA ILE A 252 5.18 16.66 22.62
C ILE A 252 6.02 16.02 21.51
N GLU A 253 6.69 16.85 20.71
CA GLU A 253 7.57 16.36 19.64
C GLU A 253 8.62 15.39 20.20
N GLY A 254 8.78 14.24 19.53
CA GLY A 254 9.72 13.19 19.94
C GLY A 254 9.19 12.23 21.02
N GLN A 255 7.97 12.43 21.52
CA GLN A 255 7.30 11.50 22.44
C GLN A 255 6.20 10.70 21.73
N SER A 256 5.80 9.59 22.36
CA SER A 256 4.63 8.82 21.91
C SER A 256 3.40 9.71 21.88
N GLU A 257 2.59 9.56 20.84
CA GLU A 257 1.22 10.09 20.86
C GLU A 257 0.40 9.40 21.95
N SER A 258 -0.61 10.11 22.46
CA SER A 258 -1.63 9.56 23.35
C SER A 258 -2.96 9.45 22.62
N LEU A 259 -3.73 8.42 22.93
CA LEU A 259 -5.01 8.11 22.28
C LEU A 259 -6.12 8.00 23.32
N ILE A 260 -7.18 8.78 23.12
CA ILE A 260 -8.46 8.63 23.81
C ILE A 260 -9.25 7.55 23.08
N VAL A 261 -9.71 6.57 23.84
CA VAL A 261 -10.43 5.39 23.36
C VAL A 261 -11.82 5.37 23.98
N ASP A 262 -12.84 5.24 23.13
CA ASP A 262 -14.25 5.09 23.50
C ASP A 262 -14.89 4.07 22.55
N VAL A 263 -14.75 2.79 22.87
CA VAL A 263 -15.24 1.70 22.02
C VAL A 263 -16.49 1.11 22.65
N ASP A 264 -17.58 1.06 21.89
CA ASP A 264 -18.73 0.21 22.19
C ASP A 264 -18.85 -0.94 21.19
N LEU A 265 -18.57 -2.17 21.64
CA LEU A 265 -18.67 -3.39 20.83
C LEU A 265 -20.11 -3.88 20.63
N SER A 266 -21.10 -3.26 21.27
CA SER A 266 -22.51 -3.56 21.01
C SER A 266 -22.98 -3.03 19.64
N GLU A 267 -22.31 -2.00 19.13
CA GLU A 267 -22.64 -1.37 17.85
C GLU A 267 -22.22 -2.25 16.64
N LYS A 268 -23.09 -2.31 15.63
CA LYS A 268 -22.80 -3.02 14.39
C LYS A 268 -21.60 -2.38 13.69
N ASN A 269 -20.61 -3.19 13.32
CA ASN A 269 -19.36 -2.77 12.67
C ASN A 269 -18.50 -1.81 13.53
N SER A 270 -18.59 -1.89 14.87
CA SER A 270 -17.75 -1.10 15.76
C SER A 270 -16.26 -1.33 15.51
N TRP A 271 -15.57 -0.29 15.07
CA TRP A 271 -14.14 -0.33 14.80
C TRP A 271 -13.36 -0.33 16.11
N ASN A 272 -12.64 -1.40 16.40
CA ASN A 272 -12.06 -1.65 17.72
C ASN A 272 -10.54 -1.90 17.72
N ASN A 273 -9.86 -1.52 16.64
CA ASN A 273 -8.42 -1.71 16.54
C ASN A 273 -7.71 -0.50 15.95
N PHE A 274 -6.50 -0.26 16.44
CA PHE A 274 -5.60 0.75 15.93
C PHE A 274 -4.18 0.21 15.95
N GLY A 275 -3.27 0.92 15.30
CA GLY A 275 -1.86 0.59 15.36
C GLY A 275 -0.99 1.73 14.89
N PHE A 276 0.31 1.55 15.04
CA PHE A 276 1.30 2.52 14.64
C PHE A 276 2.58 1.82 14.23
N ALA A 277 3.27 2.43 13.27
CA ALA A 277 4.59 1.96 12.88
C ALA A 277 5.55 2.01 14.07
N PHE A 278 6.48 1.05 14.12
CA PHE A 278 7.51 1.06 15.15
C PHE A 278 8.43 2.29 15.00
N ASP A 279 8.82 2.61 13.75
CA ASP A 279 9.54 3.83 13.39
C ASP A 279 9.28 4.19 11.92
N LYS A 280 8.39 5.16 11.65
CA LYS A 280 8.12 5.73 10.32
C LYS A 280 7.88 4.73 9.17
N TRP A 281 7.34 3.55 9.48
CA TRP A 281 7.17 2.38 8.59
C TRP A 281 8.45 1.74 8.05
N ASN A 282 9.62 2.15 8.57
CA ASN A 282 10.90 1.51 8.28
C ASN A 282 10.92 0.07 8.80
N HIS A 283 11.80 -0.76 8.23
CA HIS A 283 12.22 -1.99 8.86
C HIS A 283 12.98 -1.66 10.15
N VAL A 284 12.50 -2.12 11.29
CA VAL A 284 13.18 -1.87 12.57
C VAL A 284 13.92 -3.13 13.04
N ASP A 285 15.20 -2.95 13.35
CA ASP A 285 16.08 -3.99 13.89
C ASP A 285 16.35 -3.75 15.38
N ILE A 286 15.79 -4.64 16.20
CA ILE A 286 16.06 -4.73 17.64
C ILE A 286 16.66 -6.08 18.00
N SER A 287 17.23 -6.81 17.04
CA SER A 287 17.73 -8.18 17.21
C SER A 287 18.77 -8.31 18.33
N LYS A 288 19.50 -7.24 18.66
CA LYS A 288 20.46 -7.24 19.77
C LYS A 288 19.85 -7.09 21.16
N ILE A 289 18.65 -6.50 21.25
CA ILE A 289 18.06 -6.11 22.54
C ILE A 289 16.74 -6.78 22.85
N TYR A 290 16.04 -7.35 21.86
CA TYR A 290 14.67 -7.88 22.04
C TYR A 290 14.54 -8.86 23.22
N SER A 291 15.59 -9.64 23.47
CA SER A 291 15.60 -10.67 24.51
C SER A 291 15.59 -10.11 25.93
N THR A 292 15.93 -8.84 26.10
CA THR A 292 15.93 -8.08 27.36
C THR A 292 15.08 -6.82 27.24
N SER A 293 14.05 -6.85 26.40
CA SER A 293 13.15 -5.70 26.22
C SER A 293 11.72 -6.02 26.63
N ALA A 294 11.00 -5.00 27.08
CA ALA A 294 9.57 -5.03 27.35
C ALA A 294 8.88 -3.81 26.72
N LEU A 295 7.68 -4.02 26.20
CA LEU A 295 6.78 -2.94 25.85
C LEU A 295 6.22 -2.33 27.14
N ASN A 296 6.34 -1.01 27.30
CA ASN A 296 5.87 -0.27 28.45
C ASN A 296 5.01 0.91 27.98
N PHE A 297 3.90 1.15 28.66
CA PHE A 297 2.97 2.24 28.38
C PHE A 297 2.06 2.46 29.59
N LYS A 298 1.33 3.58 29.58
CA LYS A 298 0.33 3.89 30.61
C LYS A 298 -1.07 3.85 30.04
N ILE A 299 -2.01 3.43 30.89
CA ILE A 299 -3.44 3.50 30.65
C ILE A 299 -4.08 4.31 31.78
N LYS A 300 -4.87 5.32 31.43
CA LYS A 300 -5.73 6.04 32.37
C LYS A 300 -7.18 5.56 32.19
N SER A 301 -7.74 4.93 33.22
CA SER A 301 -9.10 4.40 33.21
C SER A 301 -9.57 4.08 34.63
N SER A 302 -10.87 3.84 34.84
CA SER A 302 -11.41 3.34 36.11
C SER A 302 -10.96 1.90 36.39
N SER A 303 -10.82 1.08 35.36
CA SER A 303 -10.32 -0.30 35.44
C SER A 303 -9.48 -0.62 34.20
N ILE A 304 -8.56 -1.58 34.31
CA ILE A 304 -7.78 -2.00 33.13
C ILE A 304 -8.72 -2.57 32.05
N PRO A 305 -8.69 -2.07 30.81
CA PRO A 305 -9.49 -2.64 29.73
C PRO A 305 -8.85 -3.94 29.22
N SER A 306 -9.69 -4.85 28.72
CA SER A 306 -9.26 -6.06 28.02
C SER A 306 -8.65 -5.72 26.65
N LEU A 307 -7.32 -5.66 26.59
CA LEU A 307 -6.57 -5.32 25.37
C LEU A 307 -5.71 -6.49 24.88
N GLN A 308 -5.74 -6.70 23.56
CA GLN A 308 -4.79 -7.56 22.87
C GLN A 308 -3.72 -6.71 22.19
N ILE A 309 -2.46 -6.98 22.53
CA ILE A 309 -1.29 -6.38 21.87
C ILE A 309 -0.75 -7.34 20.83
N MET A 310 -0.46 -6.84 19.63
CA MET A 310 0.20 -7.57 18.57
C MET A 310 1.45 -6.83 18.08
N ILE A 311 2.56 -7.55 17.97
CA ILE A 311 3.79 -7.04 17.33
C ILE A 311 3.88 -7.71 15.96
N VAL A 312 4.13 -6.91 14.92
CA VAL A 312 4.19 -7.37 13.53
C VAL A 312 5.57 -7.10 12.94
N SER A 313 6.07 -8.06 12.17
CA SER A 313 7.31 -7.97 11.38
C SER A 313 7.00 -8.08 9.89
N TYR A 314 7.82 -7.45 9.06
CA TYR A 314 7.72 -7.56 7.60
C TYR A 314 8.13 -8.96 7.11
N LYS A 315 9.08 -9.60 7.79
CA LYS A 315 9.66 -10.91 7.41
C LYS A 315 9.55 -11.91 8.59
N GLY A 316 10.13 -13.09 8.43
CA GLY A 316 10.10 -14.18 9.40
C GLY A 316 9.03 -15.26 9.12
N ASP A 317 9.27 -16.46 9.66
CA ASP A 317 8.38 -17.62 9.55
C ASP A 317 7.01 -17.34 10.18
N LYS A 318 7.02 -16.61 11.30
CA LYS A 318 5.84 -15.91 11.80
C LYS A 318 6.07 -14.42 11.71
N ARG A 319 5.11 -13.73 11.09
CA ARG A 319 5.12 -12.26 10.94
C ARG A 319 4.39 -11.51 12.04
N ARG A 320 3.77 -12.23 12.96
CA ARG A 320 3.03 -11.62 14.07
C ARG A 320 3.07 -12.49 15.31
N VAL A 321 3.15 -11.84 16.45
CA VAL A 321 2.89 -12.43 17.77
C VAL A 321 1.92 -11.54 18.51
N GLN A 322 1.09 -12.15 19.35
CA GLN A 322 0.06 -11.44 20.09
C GLN A 322 -0.07 -11.98 21.50
N ARG A 323 -0.53 -11.12 22.41
CA ARG A 323 -0.82 -11.45 23.81
C ARG A 323 -1.97 -10.58 24.32
N LEU A 324 -2.84 -11.17 25.13
CA LEU A 324 -3.84 -10.43 25.91
C LEU A 324 -3.17 -9.89 27.19
N ILE A 325 -3.43 -8.63 27.54
CA ILE A 325 -3.00 -8.08 28.83
C ILE A 325 -3.73 -8.83 29.95
N ASP A 326 -2.98 -9.24 30.97
CA ASP A 326 -3.51 -9.89 32.16
C ASP A 326 -2.97 -9.23 33.44
N GLU A 327 -3.46 -9.66 34.61
CA GLU A 327 -3.09 -9.11 35.91
C GLU A 327 -1.59 -9.15 36.24
N SER A 328 -0.81 -9.97 35.54
CA SER A 328 0.64 -10.05 35.69
C SER A 328 1.37 -8.91 34.97
N ASN A 329 0.69 -8.18 34.07
CA ASN A 329 1.29 -7.18 33.19
C ASN A 329 1.18 -5.75 33.71
N TYR A 330 0.36 -5.44 34.70
CA TYR A 330 0.13 -4.04 35.08
C TYR A 330 0.09 -3.82 36.59
N LYS A 331 0.31 -2.56 36.97
CA LYS A 331 0.18 -2.06 38.34
C LYS A 331 -0.42 -0.67 38.30
N GLU A 332 -1.37 -0.40 39.19
CA GLU A 332 -1.84 0.97 39.42
C GLU A 332 -0.74 1.76 40.13
N VAL A 333 -0.30 2.86 39.51
CA VAL A 333 0.81 3.70 40.00
C VAL A 333 0.32 5.02 40.58
N GLN A 334 -0.85 5.47 40.13
CA GLN A 334 -1.62 6.60 40.66
C GLN A 334 -3.10 6.25 40.50
N GLU A 335 -3.99 6.92 41.24
CA GLU A 335 -5.43 6.68 41.15
C GLU A 335 -5.93 6.75 39.70
N GLY A 336 -6.45 5.63 39.20
CA GLY A 336 -6.94 5.51 37.83
C GLY A 336 -5.86 5.51 36.74
N VAL A 337 -4.58 5.37 37.10
CA VAL A 337 -3.45 5.29 36.16
C VAL A 337 -2.69 3.99 36.36
N TYR A 338 -2.72 3.15 35.35
CA TYR A 338 -2.07 1.86 35.30
C TYR A 338 -0.82 1.92 34.42
N GLU A 339 0.32 1.54 34.97
CA GLU A 339 1.50 1.26 34.17
C GLU A 339 1.46 -0.21 33.73
N VAL A 340 1.67 -0.43 32.43
CA VAL A 340 1.66 -1.75 31.81
C VAL A 340 3.08 -2.10 31.34
N LEU A 341 3.49 -3.34 31.56
CA LEU A 341 4.79 -3.88 31.18
C LEU A 341 4.63 -5.29 30.59
N ILE A 342 5.00 -5.44 29.31
CA ILE A 342 4.87 -6.68 28.54
C ILE A 342 6.23 -7.08 27.97
N PRO A 343 6.96 -8.00 28.64
CA PRO A 343 8.23 -8.52 28.15
C PRO A 343 8.06 -9.17 26.77
N ILE A 344 8.98 -8.92 25.83
CA ILE A 344 8.93 -9.54 24.49
C ILE A 344 8.94 -11.07 24.60
N LYS A 345 9.70 -11.62 25.54
CA LYS A 345 9.76 -13.06 25.83
C LYS A 345 8.44 -13.66 26.37
N SER A 346 7.46 -12.83 26.74
CA SER A 346 6.15 -13.29 27.19
C SER A 346 5.17 -13.57 26.03
N PHE A 347 5.50 -13.15 24.81
CA PHE A 347 4.67 -13.45 23.63
C PHE A 347 4.86 -14.90 23.17
N ASN A 348 3.76 -15.59 22.89
CA ASN A 348 3.82 -16.94 22.35
C ASN A 348 4.51 -16.93 20.98
N ASN A 349 5.49 -17.82 20.78
CA ASN A 349 6.30 -17.93 19.56
C ASN A 349 7.16 -16.70 19.23
N TYR A 350 7.54 -15.88 20.21
CA TYR A 350 8.42 -14.72 20.00
C TYR A 350 9.73 -15.08 19.25
N GLN A 351 10.21 -16.31 19.39
CA GLN A 351 11.43 -16.81 18.73
C GLN A 351 11.29 -16.98 17.22
N LEU A 352 10.05 -17.08 16.70
CA LEU A 352 9.76 -17.25 15.28
C LEU A 352 9.57 -15.92 14.53
N ILE A 353 9.67 -14.80 15.25
CA ILE A 353 9.62 -13.45 14.70
C ILE A 353 11.02 -13.03 14.25
N ASP A 354 11.11 -12.43 13.07
CA ASP A 354 12.31 -11.73 12.64
C ASP A 354 12.36 -10.33 13.32
N TRP A 355 13.14 -10.25 14.40
CA TRP A 355 13.38 -9.04 15.18
C TRP A 355 14.29 -8.02 14.46
N ALA A 356 14.82 -8.34 13.28
CA ALA A 356 15.58 -7.43 12.43
C ALA A 356 14.71 -6.67 11.40
N SER A 357 13.40 -6.95 11.37
CA SER A 357 12.48 -6.38 10.39
C SER A 357 11.10 -6.04 10.95
N LEU A 358 11.04 -5.60 12.20
CA LEU A 358 9.80 -5.12 12.83
C LEU A 358 9.14 -4.01 12.01
N LYS A 359 7.80 -4.01 12.06
CA LYS A 359 6.94 -3.12 11.29
C LYS A 359 6.13 -2.20 12.19
N GLU A 360 5.30 -2.79 13.05
CA GLU A 360 4.25 -2.05 13.76
C GLU A 360 3.82 -2.76 15.04
N ILE A 361 3.16 -2.01 15.90
CA ILE A 361 2.39 -2.50 17.03
C ILE A 361 0.91 -2.26 16.72
N ARG A 362 0.07 -3.25 17.05
CA ARG A 362 -1.37 -3.15 16.97
C ARG A 362 -2.01 -3.40 18.31
N VAL A 363 -3.06 -2.66 18.60
CA VAL A 363 -3.88 -2.80 19.79
C VAL A 363 -5.30 -3.11 19.34
N THR A 364 -5.90 -4.12 19.96
CA THR A 364 -7.32 -4.46 19.75
C THR A 364 -8.03 -4.43 21.09
N VAL A 365 -9.09 -3.64 21.16
CA VAL A 365 -9.97 -3.53 22.32
C VAL A 365 -10.97 -4.69 22.28
N LYS A 366 -10.99 -5.52 23.33
CA LYS A 366 -11.78 -6.76 23.38
C LYS A 366 -13.08 -6.63 24.16
N GLU A 367 -13.33 -5.48 24.78
CA GLU A 367 -14.56 -5.17 25.51
C GLU A 367 -14.94 -3.70 25.34
N SER A 368 -16.22 -3.37 25.48
CA SER A 368 -16.65 -1.97 25.47
C SER A 368 -15.99 -1.23 26.64
N SER A 369 -15.23 -0.18 26.35
CA SER A 369 -14.40 0.49 27.36
C SER A 369 -14.03 1.92 26.97
N GLN A 370 -13.84 2.75 28.00
CA GLN A 370 -13.36 4.13 27.90
C GLN A 370 -12.05 4.29 28.66
N PHE A 371 -11.01 4.74 27.96
CA PHE A 371 -9.69 4.93 28.54
C PHE A 371 -8.81 5.84 27.69
N GLU A 372 -7.70 6.29 28.26
CA GLU A 372 -6.61 6.92 27.52
C GLU A 372 -5.39 6.01 27.57
N ILE A 373 -4.66 5.87 26.45
CA ILE A 373 -3.41 5.12 26.36
C ILE A 373 -2.31 6.01 25.79
N GLY A 374 -1.12 5.96 26.38
CA GLY A 374 0.00 6.79 25.96
C GLY A 374 1.32 6.39 26.60
N GLU A 375 2.34 7.26 26.45
CA GLU A 375 3.69 7.03 26.98
C GLU A 375 4.30 5.69 26.52
N ILE A 376 4.10 5.34 25.25
CA ILE A 376 4.48 4.03 24.72
C ILE A 376 5.98 4.00 24.41
N GLN A 377 6.68 3.02 24.99
CA GLN A 377 8.11 2.83 24.83
C GLN A 377 8.52 1.36 24.90
N LEU A 378 9.66 1.04 24.30
CA LEU A 378 10.38 -0.20 24.57
C LEU A 378 11.46 0.06 25.61
N VAL A 379 11.38 -0.61 26.75
CA VAL A 379 12.33 -0.44 27.88
C VAL A 379 13.16 -1.70 28.10
N GLU A 380 14.29 -1.56 28.80
CA GLU A 380 15.07 -2.71 29.22
C GLU A 380 14.32 -3.48 30.32
N PHE A 381 14.26 -4.81 30.19
CA PHE A 381 13.64 -5.71 31.15
C PHE A 381 14.47 -6.97 31.32
N ARG A 382 15.02 -7.15 32.52
CA ARG A 382 15.80 -8.34 32.92
C ARG A 382 15.09 -9.20 33.97
N GLY A 383 13.81 -8.92 34.24
CA GLY A 383 13.00 -9.64 35.20
C GLY A 383 12.44 -10.97 34.67
N ASN A 384 11.56 -11.59 35.45
CA ASN A 384 10.85 -12.80 35.04
C ASN A 384 9.72 -12.46 34.05
N PRO A 385 9.75 -12.95 32.80
CA PRO A 385 8.73 -12.64 31.79
C PRO A 385 7.31 -13.07 32.14
N ARG A 386 7.14 -14.00 33.10
CA ARG A 386 5.83 -14.48 33.58
C ARG A 386 5.27 -13.68 34.76
N SER A 387 6.05 -12.76 35.32
CA SER A 387 5.62 -11.92 36.45
C SER A 387 6.24 -10.51 36.35
N PRO A 388 6.01 -9.78 35.25
CA PRO A 388 6.62 -8.47 35.03
C PRO A 388 6.14 -7.40 36.02
N LYS A 389 4.91 -7.50 36.56
CA LYS A 389 4.34 -6.58 37.56
C LYS A 389 5.28 -6.26 38.74
N LYS A 390 6.12 -7.20 39.17
CA LYS A 390 7.08 -7.01 40.29
C LYS A 390 8.20 -6.01 40.00
N TRP A 391 8.33 -5.59 38.75
CA TRP A 391 9.36 -4.71 38.24
C TRP A 391 8.81 -3.33 37.82
N ILE A 392 7.50 -3.14 37.93
CA ILE A 392 6.87 -1.85 37.63
C ILE A 392 7.17 -0.86 38.77
N GLY A 393 7.74 0.30 38.43
CA GLY A 393 8.18 1.32 39.37
C GLY A 393 9.52 1.02 40.08
N LYS A 394 10.32 0.09 39.55
CA LYS A 394 11.71 -0.16 39.96
C LYS A 394 12.64 0.18 38.80
#